data_AF-A0A9X0YNR1-F1
#
_entry.id   AF-A0A9X0YNR1-F1
#
_cell.length_a   1.000
_cell.length_b   1.000
_cell.length_c   1.000
_cell.angle_alpha   90.00
_cell.angle_beta   90.00
_cell.angle_gamma   90.00
#
_symmetry.space_group_name_H-M   'P 1'
#
loop_
_entity.id
_entity.type
_entity.pdbx_description
1 polymer ?
#
loop_
_entity_poly.entity_id
_entity_poly.type
_entity_poly.pdbx_seq_one_letter_code
_entity_poly.pdbx_strand_id
1 'polypeptide(L)'
;MSVDKNTKAEMISDSSDNKYKVFKIDSIEGIYMIYALKSGKYHKIISQNSDSINSNWKPILPNVIYEFELDTLISQIGVYEHMSGLVWTYDGPTIDFEGDSIRDLYTSPNIKGLYYNPKIE
;
A
#
# COMPACT_ATOMS: atom_id res chain seq x y z
N MET A 1 -8.23 52.17 7.53
CA MET A 1 -7.38 51.26 6.75
C MET A 1 -7.78 49.84 7.13
N SER A 2 -8.62 49.22 6.30
CA SER A 2 -9.04 47.83 6.44
C SER A 2 -7.89 46.92 6.05
N VAL A 3 -7.64 45.88 6.85
CA VAL A 3 -6.84 44.74 6.41
C VAL A 3 -7.68 43.50 6.66
N ASP A 4 -8.55 43.21 5.70
CA ASP A 4 -9.09 41.87 5.52
C ASP A 4 -7.93 40.94 5.17
N LYS A 5 -7.63 39.99 6.05
CA LYS A 5 -6.90 38.77 5.67
C LYS A 5 -7.77 37.58 6.04
N ASN A 6 -8.85 37.45 5.27
CA ASN A 6 -9.48 36.16 5.05
C ASN A 6 -8.50 35.33 4.21
N THR A 7 -7.73 34.48 4.86
CA THR A 7 -7.09 33.35 4.20
C THR A 7 -7.34 32.15 5.08
N LYS A 8 -8.57 31.64 5.03
CA LYS A 8 -8.77 30.22 5.27
C LYS A 8 -7.85 29.52 4.27
N ALA A 9 -6.80 28.90 4.76
CA ALA A 9 -6.21 27.79 4.05
C ALA A 9 -7.35 26.79 3.89
N GLU A 10 -7.97 26.79 2.71
CA GLU A 10 -8.74 25.64 2.28
C GLU A 10 -7.73 24.50 2.27
N MET A 11 -7.75 23.69 3.34
CA MET A 11 -7.26 22.33 3.28
C MET A 11 -7.96 21.75 2.07
N ILE A 12 -7.22 21.61 0.97
CA ILE A 12 -7.62 20.82 -0.18
C ILE A 12 -8.02 19.49 0.45
N SER A 13 -9.31 19.21 0.50
CA SER A 13 -9.81 17.94 0.96
C SER A 13 -9.12 16.92 0.07
N ASP A 14 -8.14 16.20 0.62
CA ASP A 14 -7.66 14.95 0.04
C ASP A 14 -8.94 14.18 -0.20
N SER A 15 -9.35 14.09 -1.47
CA SER A 15 -10.52 13.31 -1.79
C SER A 15 -10.23 11.92 -1.24
N SER A 16 -11.22 11.36 -0.57
CA SER A 16 -11.26 10.01 0.00
C SER A 16 -11.16 8.93 -1.08
N ASP A 17 -10.44 9.19 -2.18
CA ASP A 17 -10.31 8.30 -3.31
C ASP A 17 -9.23 7.27 -2.98
N ASN A 18 -9.65 6.12 -2.47
CA ASN A 18 -8.77 4.98 -2.22
C ASN A 18 -8.49 4.19 -3.49
N LYS A 19 -8.61 4.79 -4.69
CA LYS A 19 -8.33 4.12 -5.96
C LYS A 19 -6.85 4.11 -6.29
N TYR A 20 -6.33 2.90 -6.47
CA TYR A 20 -4.96 2.63 -6.85
C TYR A 20 -4.94 1.83 -8.15
N LYS A 21 -4.21 2.31 -9.16
CA LYS A 21 -3.95 1.54 -10.38
C LYS A 21 -2.72 0.67 -10.15
N VAL A 22 -2.90 -0.65 -10.16
CA VAL A 22 -1.78 -1.60 -10.10
C VAL A 22 -1.02 -1.56 -11.43
N PHE A 23 0.30 -1.45 -11.38
CA PHE A 23 1.13 -1.40 -12.58
C PHE A 23 2.23 -2.46 -12.62
N LYS A 24 2.63 -3.01 -11.47
CA LYS A 24 3.58 -4.12 -11.35
C LYS A 24 3.19 -5.01 -10.18
N ILE A 25 3.41 -6.31 -10.32
CA ILE A 25 3.36 -7.29 -9.25
C ILE A 25 4.68 -8.04 -9.28
N ASP A 26 5.27 -8.24 -8.11
CA ASP A 26 6.51 -8.99 -7.92
C ASP A 26 6.39 -9.90 -6.69
N SER A 27 7.34 -10.79 -6.47
CA SER A 27 7.36 -11.63 -5.28
C SER A 27 8.77 -12.01 -4.82
N ILE A 28 8.90 -12.21 -3.51
CA ILE A 28 10.11 -12.74 -2.88
C ILE A 28 9.68 -13.64 -1.71
N GLU A 29 10.14 -14.89 -1.70
CA GLU A 29 9.97 -15.84 -0.58
C GLU A 29 8.53 -15.91 -0.01
N GLY A 30 7.53 -15.98 -0.88
CA GLY A 30 6.12 -16.07 -0.47
C GLY A 30 5.50 -14.74 -0.06
N ILE A 31 6.16 -13.61 -0.27
CA ILE A 31 5.63 -12.27 -0.09
C ILE A 31 5.42 -11.62 -1.45
N TYR A 32 4.22 -11.09 -1.68
CA TYR A 32 3.90 -10.31 -2.87
C TYR A 32 4.16 -8.82 -2.63
N MET A 33 4.77 -8.18 -3.62
CA MET A 33 4.95 -6.73 -3.70
C MET A 33 4.07 -6.21 -4.84
N ILE A 34 2.99 -5.52 -4.47
CA ILE A 34 2.02 -4.95 -5.39
C ILE A 34 2.32 -3.46 -5.52
N TYR A 35 2.74 -3.06 -6.72
CA TYR A 35 3.10 -1.68 -7.00
C TYR A 35 1.91 -0.96 -7.63
N ALA A 36 1.51 0.15 -7.03
CA ALA A 36 0.33 0.88 -7.47
C ALA A 36 0.51 2.40 -7.48
N LEU A 37 -0.21 3.06 -8.38
CA LEU A 37 -0.20 4.51 -8.57
C LEU A 37 -1.53 5.09 -8.09
N LYS A 38 -1.46 6.08 -7.20
CA LYS A 38 -2.60 6.90 -6.77
C LYS A 38 -2.21 8.36 -6.80
N SER A 39 -2.98 9.18 -7.52
CA SER A 39 -2.76 10.64 -7.59
C SER A 39 -1.31 11.06 -7.88
N GLY A 40 -0.63 10.32 -8.77
CA GLY A 40 0.76 10.58 -9.15
C GLY A 40 1.82 10.08 -8.16
N LYS A 41 1.42 9.43 -7.05
CA LYS A 41 2.32 8.86 -6.04
C LYS A 41 2.39 7.33 -6.15
N TYR A 42 3.61 6.80 -6.08
CA TYR A 42 3.88 5.37 -6.12
C TYR A 42 3.77 4.76 -4.72
N HIS A 43 3.16 3.58 -4.65
CA HIS A 43 2.97 2.82 -3.42
C HIS A 43 3.44 1.38 -3.67
N LYS A 44 4.12 0.79 -2.67
CA LYS A 44 4.45 -0.63 -2.64
C LYS A 44 3.65 -1.26 -1.49
N ILE A 45 2.73 -2.14 -1.85
CA ILE A 45 1.84 -2.83 -0.92
C ILE A 45 2.32 -4.27 -0.78
N ILE A 46 2.52 -4.71 0.46
CA ILE A 46 3.05 -6.01 0.80
C ILE A 46 1.92 -6.91 1.27
N SER A 47 1.90 -8.15 0.76
CA SER A 47 0.96 -9.17 1.22
C SER A 47 1.59 -10.55 1.21
N GLN A 48 1.52 -11.25 2.34
CA GLN A 48 1.99 -12.63 2.43
C GLN A 48 1.09 -13.56 1.61
N ASN A 49 1.70 -14.57 1.00
CA ASN A 49 0.97 -15.67 0.40
C ASN A 49 0.07 -16.36 1.43
N SER A 50 -1.04 -16.90 0.95
CA SER A 50 -1.99 -17.57 1.82
C SER A 50 -2.75 -18.59 1.01
N ASP A 51 -2.83 -19.81 1.53
CA ASP A 51 -3.67 -20.87 0.96
C ASP A 51 -5.15 -20.69 1.30
N SER A 52 -5.45 -19.87 2.33
CA SER A 52 -6.81 -19.62 2.80
C SER A 52 -7.42 -18.38 2.14
N ILE A 53 -7.75 -18.48 0.85
CA ILE A 53 -8.41 -17.41 0.10
C ILE A 53 -9.90 -17.72 -0.03
N ASN A 54 -10.74 -16.74 0.33
CA ASN A 54 -12.19 -16.88 0.21
C ASN A 54 -12.61 -16.80 -1.27
N SER A 55 -13.55 -17.65 -1.69
CA SER A 55 -14.03 -17.74 -3.07
C SER A 55 -14.58 -16.44 -3.65
N ASN A 56 -14.99 -15.50 -2.80
CA ASN A 56 -15.58 -14.22 -3.22
C ASN A 56 -14.52 -13.14 -3.52
N TRP A 57 -13.26 -13.41 -3.21
CA TRP A 57 -12.16 -12.47 -3.46
C TRP A 57 -11.72 -12.56 -4.92
N LYS A 58 -11.29 -11.43 -5.47
CA LYS A 58 -10.93 -11.32 -6.89
C LYS A 58 -9.41 -11.25 -7.05
N PRO A 59 -8.83 -11.88 -8.08
CA PRO A 59 -7.40 -11.75 -8.34
C PRO A 59 -7.03 -10.28 -8.61
N ILE A 60 -5.88 -9.89 -8.08
CA ILE A 60 -5.23 -8.61 -8.35
C ILE A 60 -4.48 -8.73 -9.67
N LEU A 61 -4.79 -7.85 -10.61
CA LEU A 61 -4.26 -7.86 -11.96
C LEU A 61 -3.57 -6.54 -12.29
N PRO A 62 -2.47 -6.56 -13.05
CA PRO A 62 -1.87 -5.34 -13.59
C PRO A 62 -2.86 -4.55 -14.45
N ASN A 63 -2.69 -3.23 -14.46
CA ASN A 63 -3.51 -2.24 -15.17
C ASN A 63 -4.97 -2.14 -14.72
N VAL A 64 -5.34 -2.76 -13.59
CA VAL A 64 -6.67 -2.64 -12.98
C VAL A 64 -6.62 -1.67 -11.79
N ILE A 65 -7.74 -0.98 -11.57
CA ILE A 65 -7.93 -0.04 -10.45
C ILE A 65 -8.67 -0.78 -9.33
N TYR A 66 -8.14 -0.64 -8.11
CA TYR A 66 -8.71 -1.22 -6.89
C TYR A 66 -8.86 -0.16 -5.81
N GLU A 67 -9.84 -0.34 -4.92
CA GLU A 67 -10.01 0.50 -3.74
C GLU A 67 -9.29 -0.13 -2.54
N PHE A 68 -8.00 0.16 -2.37
CA PHE A 68 -7.18 -0.41 -1.29
C PHE A 68 -7.23 0.46 -0.03
N GLU A 69 -7.36 -0.19 1.13
CA GLU A 69 -7.19 0.46 2.42
C GLU A 69 -5.74 0.26 2.85
N LEU A 70 -4.93 1.32 2.87
CA LEU A 70 -3.51 1.18 3.15
C LEU A 70 -3.23 1.47 4.63
N ASP A 71 -2.58 0.51 5.27
CA ASP A 71 -1.95 0.67 6.58
C ASP A 71 -0.44 0.78 6.40
N THR A 72 0.23 1.63 7.17
CA THR A 72 1.69 1.74 7.14
C THR A 72 2.34 0.61 7.93
N LEU A 73 3.47 0.10 7.45
CA LEU A 73 4.19 -1.02 8.08
C LEU A 73 5.08 -0.62 9.26
N ILE A 74 5.41 0.67 9.40
CA ILE A 74 6.40 1.17 10.36
C ILE A 74 6.04 0.84 11.83
N SER A 75 4.77 0.54 12.14
CA SER A 75 4.32 0.23 13.51
C SER A 75 3.87 -1.22 13.75
N GLN A 76 4.14 -2.16 12.83
CA GLN A 76 3.67 -3.55 12.99
C GLN A 76 4.71 -4.44 13.70
N ILE A 77 4.26 -5.22 14.69
CA ILE A 77 5.09 -6.18 15.44
C ILE A 77 5.74 -7.17 14.47
N GLY A 78 7.07 -7.25 14.48
CA GLY A 78 7.85 -8.15 13.63
C GLY A 78 8.44 -7.49 12.38
N VAL A 79 8.19 -6.20 12.14
CA VAL A 79 8.85 -5.45 11.05
C VAL A 79 10.02 -4.66 11.64
N TYR A 80 11.22 -4.82 11.08
CA TYR A 80 12.43 -4.17 11.57
C TYR A 80 12.99 -3.22 10.50
N GLU A 81 13.34 -1.99 10.91
CA GLU A 81 14.01 -1.03 10.02
C GLU A 81 15.42 -1.52 9.67
N HIS A 82 15.72 -1.55 8.38
CA HIS A 82 17.05 -1.80 7.84
C HIS A 82 17.49 -0.59 7.03
N MET A 83 18.81 -0.37 6.87
CA MET A 83 19.35 0.81 6.18
C MET A 83 18.82 0.99 4.73
N SER A 84 18.31 -0.06 4.10
CA SER A 84 17.79 -0.08 2.73
C SER A 84 16.29 -0.37 2.60
N GLY A 85 15.59 -0.76 3.67
CA GLY A 85 14.27 -1.39 3.57
C GLY A 85 13.66 -1.78 4.91
N LEU A 86 12.61 -2.62 4.86
CA LEU A 86 12.07 -3.29 6.04
C LEU A 86 12.30 -4.80 5.96
N VAL A 87 12.69 -5.41 7.07
CA VAL A 87 12.74 -6.87 7.19
C VAL A 87 11.35 -7.36 7.60
N TRP A 88 10.76 -8.22 6.76
CA TRP A 88 9.43 -8.77 7.00
C TRP A 88 9.55 -10.01 7.90
N THR A 89 9.46 -9.82 9.23
CA THR A 89 9.78 -10.81 10.30
C THR A 89 11.28 -10.97 10.59
N TYR A 90 11.64 -11.42 11.80
CA TYR A 90 13.02 -11.45 12.31
C TYR A 90 14.02 -12.19 11.39
N ASP A 91 13.57 -13.24 10.70
CA ASP A 91 14.38 -14.05 9.77
C ASP A 91 13.91 -13.96 8.31
N GLY A 92 13.02 -13.02 8.00
CA GLY A 92 12.42 -12.92 6.67
C GLY A 92 13.25 -12.11 5.68
N PRO A 93 12.84 -12.09 4.40
CA PRO A 93 13.55 -11.31 3.39
C PRO A 93 13.50 -9.82 3.71
N THR A 94 14.57 -9.11 3.33
CA THR A 94 14.56 -7.65 3.32
C THR A 94 13.80 -7.16 2.10
N ILE A 95 12.81 -6.30 2.32
CA ILE A 95 12.06 -5.64 1.26
C ILE A 95 12.58 -4.21 1.17
N ASP A 96 13.34 -3.93 0.11
CA ASP A 96 13.94 -2.62 -0.08
C ASP A 96 12.90 -1.54 -0.42
N PHE A 97 13.18 -0.33 0.06
CA PHE A 97 12.51 0.87 -0.44
C PHE A 97 12.98 1.18 -1.85
N GLU A 98 12.08 1.71 -2.69
CA GLU A 98 12.51 2.23 -3.99
C GLU A 98 13.00 3.66 -3.77
N GLY A 99 14.33 3.83 -3.72
CA GLY A 99 15.01 4.99 -3.13
C GLY A 99 14.60 6.39 -3.63
N ASP A 100 13.95 6.52 -4.79
CA ASP A 100 13.52 7.81 -5.33
C ASP A 100 12.01 8.08 -5.18
N SER A 101 11.17 7.05 -5.30
CA SER A 101 9.74 7.21 -5.58
C SER A 101 8.82 6.51 -4.59
N ILE A 102 9.30 5.50 -3.86
CA ILE A 102 8.52 4.76 -2.86
C ILE A 102 9.25 4.80 -1.52
N ARG A 103 8.74 5.65 -0.62
CA ARG A 103 9.37 5.92 0.68
C ARG A 103 8.77 5.13 1.83
N ASP A 104 7.67 4.43 1.59
CA ASP A 104 6.93 3.69 2.57
C ASP A 104 6.52 2.32 2.01
N LEU A 105 6.40 1.36 2.92
CA LEU A 105 5.76 0.08 2.64
C LEU A 105 4.39 0.07 3.31
N TYR A 106 3.41 -0.49 2.60
CA TYR A 106 2.03 -0.56 3.07
C TYR A 106 1.55 -2.01 3.17
N THR A 107 0.62 -2.28 4.07
CA THR A 107 -0.26 -3.46 4.03
C THR A 107 -1.68 -3.02 3.72
N SER A 108 -2.57 -4.00 3.51
CA SER A 108 -3.97 -3.71 3.28
C SER A 108 -4.85 -4.84 3.79
N PRO A 109 -5.85 -4.58 4.66
CA PRO A 109 -6.70 -5.63 5.23
C PRO A 109 -7.61 -6.27 4.18
N ASN A 110 -7.90 -5.56 3.09
CA ASN A 110 -8.65 -6.09 1.96
C ASN A 110 -7.75 -6.71 0.86
N ILE A 111 -6.50 -7.05 1.19
CA ILE A 111 -5.58 -7.83 0.37
C ILE A 111 -5.07 -9.06 1.12
N LYS A 112 -5.08 -10.22 0.45
CA LYS A 112 -4.53 -11.47 0.96
C LYS A 112 -3.86 -12.21 -0.18
N GLY A 113 -2.54 -12.33 -0.14
CA GLY A 113 -1.75 -12.75 -1.28
C GLY A 113 -1.99 -11.82 -2.48
N LEU A 114 -2.35 -12.38 -3.63
CA LEU A 114 -2.73 -11.62 -4.83
C LEU A 114 -4.25 -11.52 -5.01
N TYR A 115 -5.01 -11.51 -3.92
CA TYR A 115 -6.46 -11.42 -3.99
C TYR A 115 -6.96 -10.21 -3.22
N TYR A 116 -7.99 -9.59 -3.78
CA TYR A 116 -8.64 -8.38 -3.31
C TYR A 116 -10.07 -8.65 -2.87
N ASN A 117 -10.44 -8.10 -1.72
CA ASN A 117 -11.80 -8.10 -1.22
C ASN A 117 -12.49 -6.74 -1.46
N PRO A 118 -13.51 -6.65 -2.33
CA PRO A 118 -14.25 -5.41 -2.51
C PRO A 118 -15.19 -5.07 -1.33
N LYS A 119 -15.36 -5.97 -0.35
CA LYS A 119 -16.24 -5.76 0.82
C LYS A 119 -15.47 -5.98 2.10
N ILE A 120 -15.38 -4.97 2.95
CA ILE A 120 -14.86 -5.15 4.30
C ILE A 120 -16.08 -5.47 5.17
N GLU A 121 -16.14 -6.70 5.67
CA GLU A 121 -17.13 -7.13 6.66
C GLU A 121 -16.64 -6.78 8.07
#